data_AF-A0A833EBH1-F1
#
_entry.id   AF-A0A833EBH1-F1
#
_cell.length_a   1.000
_cell.length_b   1.000
_cell.length_c   1.000
_cell.angle_alpha   90.00
_cell.angle_beta   90.00
_cell.angle_gamma   90.00
#
_symmetry.space_group_name_H-M   'P 1'
#
loop_
_entity.id
_entity.type
_entity.pdbx_description
1 polymer ?
#
loop_
_entity_poly.entity_id
_entity_poly.type
_entity_poly.pdbx_seq_one_letter_code
_entity_poly.pdbx_strand_id
1 'polypeptide(L)'
;MTNNINWRFICKWVYLRVENNRTPFTRGYKKGEVIRMPIAHKEGRFYIDEDGLQEMYRKKMIVFKYCNEDGEITEDANPNGSIDNIAGVCNERGNCVLLMPHPERASEKILGSTDGLKMFKSMLEG
;
A
#
# COMPACT_ATOMS: atom_id res chain seq x y z
N MET A 1 -0.26 -11.84 7.28
CA MET A 1 -1.52 -11.47 6.61
C MET A 1 -2.53 -12.57 6.82
N THR A 2 -3.82 -12.25 6.73
CA THR A 2 -4.94 -13.17 7.00
C THR A 2 -5.94 -13.15 5.84
N ASN A 3 -6.95 -14.02 5.89
CA ASN A 3 -8.07 -14.00 4.95
C ASN A 3 -8.72 -12.60 4.89
N ASN A 4 -9.12 -12.20 3.69
CA ASN A 4 -9.96 -11.01 3.51
C ASN A 4 -11.21 -11.15 4.40
N ILE A 5 -11.73 -10.03 4.95
CA ILE A 5 -12.86 -10.06 5.89
C ILE A 5 -14.12 -10.73 5.31
N ASN A 6 -14.29 -10.66 3.99
CA ASN A 6 -15.40 -11.26 3.24
C ASN A 6 -15.12 -12.69 2.75
N TRP A 7 -13.96 -13.28 3.05
CA TRP A 7 -13.52 -14.63 2.64
C TRP A 7 -13.50 -14.88 1.12
N ARG A 8 -13.57 -13.81 0.32
CA ARG A 8 -13.60 -13.87 -1.14
C ARG A 8 -12.26 -13.42 -1.73
N PHE A 9 -11.94 -13.97 -2.89
CA PHE A 9 -10.87 -13.42 -3.72
C PHE A 9 -11.29 -12.04 -4.24
N ILE A 10 -10.38 -11.07 -4.18
CA ILE A 10 -10.61 -9.70 -4.64
C ILE A 10 -9.64 -9.40 -5.77
N CYS A 11 -10.18 -9.04 -6.93
CA CYS A 11 -9.44 -8.53 -8.08
C CYS A 11 -10.04 -7.20 -8.51
N LYS A 12 -9.42 -6.09 -8.14
CA LYS A 12 -9.91 -4.75 -8.48
C LYS A 12 -8.79 -3.71 -8.44
N TRP A 13 -9.08 -2.55 -9.02
CA TRP A 13 -8.27 -1.36 -8.85
C TRP A 13 -8.62 -0.68 -7.52
N VAL A 14 -7.59 -0.21 -6.82
CA VAL A 14 -7.72 0.53 -5.54
C VAL A 14 -6.90 1.80 -5.60
N TYR A 15 -7.33 2.80 -4.83
CA TYR A 15 -6.54 4.00 -4.57
C TYR A 15 -5.76 3.83 -3.27
N LEU A 16 -4.53 4.32 -3.28
CA LEU A 16 -3.61 4.27 -2.16
C LEU A 16 -3.07 5.66 -1.89
N ARG A 17 -2.95 6.02 -0.62
CA ARG A 17 -2.24 7.22 -0.19
C ARG A 17 -0.85 6.86 0.29
N VAL A 18 0.15 7.60 -0.18
CA VAL A 18 1.55 7.46 0.25
C VAL A 18 1.71 8.03 1.66
N GLU A 19 1.95 7.18 2.66
CA GLU A 19 2.17 7.58 4.05
C GLU A 19 3.65 7.82 4.37
N ASN A 20 4.53 6.99 3.79
CA ASN A 20 5.98 7.11 3.97
C ASN A 20 6.70 7.06 2.62
N ASN A 21 7.28 8.20 2.22
CA ASN A 21 8.11 8.36 1.03
C ASN A 21 9.61 8.39 1.33
N ARG A 22 10.06 7.86 2.47
CA ARG A 22 11.47 7.84 2.88
C ARG A 22 12.16 6.50 2.62
N THR A 23 11.47 5.54 2.01
CA THR A 23 12.05 4.25 1.65
C THR A 23 12.69 4.33 0.26
N PRO A 24 13.69 3.49 -0.06
CA PRO A 24 14.22 3.38 -1.43
C PRO A 24 13.14 3.05 -2.47
N PHE A 25 12.04 2.43 -2.05
CA PHE A 25 10.92 2.06 -2.91
C PHE A 25 9.93 3.21 -3.13
N THR A 26 9.87 4.19 -2.24
CA THR A 26 8.81 5.22 -2.26
C THR A 26 9.29 6.66 -2.33
N ARG A 27 10.60 6.90 -2.39
CA ARG A 27 11.19 8.25 -2.50
C ARG A 27 10.80 9.05 -3.74
N GLY A 28 10.42 8.39 -4.83
CA GLY A 28 9.93 9.04 -6.04
C GLY A 28 8.48 9.54 -5.93
N TYR A 29 7.79 9.27 -4.82
CA TYR A 29 6.44 9.79 -4.54
C TYR A 29 6.47 10.97 -3.56
N LYS A 30 5.44 11.80 -3.62
CA LYS A 30 5.18 12.81 -2.58
C LYS A 30 4.40 12.16 -1.43
N LYS A 31 4.71 12.55 -0.19
CA LYS A 31 3.87 12.18 0.95
C LYS A 31 2.46 12.75 0.75
N GLY A 32 1.44 11.91 0.92
CA GLY A 32 0.04 12.25 0.67
C GLY A 32 -0.40 12.12 -0.79
N GLU A 33 0.51 11.77 -1.71
CA GLU A 33 0.13 11.50 -3.10
C GLU A 33 -0.84 10.30 -3.15
N VAL A 34 -1.91 10.47 -3.94
CA VAL A 34 -2.87 9.41 -4.25
C VAL A 34 -2.43 8.71 -5.53
N ILE A 35 -2.30 7.40 -5.46
CA ILE A 35 -1.88 6.54 -6.56
C ILE A 35 -2.87 5.40 -6.77
N ARG A 36 -2.90 4.83 -7.96
CA ARG A 36 -3.85 3.77 -8.31
C ARG A 36 -3.12 2.49 -8.73
N MET A 37 -3.41 1.39 -8.03
CA MET A 37 -2.80 0.08 -8.27
C MET A 37 -3.84 -1.06 -8.23
N PRO A 38 -3.63 -2.17 -8.94
CA PRO A 38 -4.50 -3.33 -8.84
C PRO A 38 -4.13 -4.21 -7.65
N ILE A 39 -5.13 -4.88 -7.07
CA ILE A 39 -4.97 -5.97 -6.10
C ILE A 39 -5.56 -7.26 -6.68
N ALA A 40 -4.99 -8.41 -6.32
CA ALA A 40 -5.45 -9.73 -6.75
C ALA A 40 -5.14 -10.80 -5.68
N HIS A 41 -5.93 -10.85 -4.60
CA HIS A 41 -5.62 -11.73 -3.47
C HIS A 41 -6.86 -12.27 -2.73
N LYS A 42 -6.70 -13.43 -2.10
CA LYS A 42 -7.65 -14.03 -1.13
C LYS A 42 -7.25 -13.77 0.33
N GLU A 43 -5.95 -13.55 0.56
CA GLU A 43 -5.33 -13.40 1.89
C GLU A 43 -4.50 -12.11 1.96
N GLY A 44 -5.14 -10.96 1.75
CA GLY A 44 -4.44 -9.66 1.76
C GLY A 44 -4.71 -8.80 2.99
N ARG A 45 -5.44 -9.32 3.99
CA ARG A 45 -5.79 -8.54 5.18
C ARG A 45 -4.58 -8.42 6.09
N PHE A 46 -4.08 -7.21 6.27
CA PHE A 46 -3.07 -6.89 7.25
C PHE A 46 -3.69 -6.86 8.66
N TYR A 47 -3.03 -7.51 9.60
CA TYR A 47 -3.44 -7.59 11.00
C TYR A 47 -2.20 -7.56 11.89
N ILE A 48 -2.30 -6.80 12.96
CA ILE A 48 -1.34 -6.72 14.07
C ILE A 48 -2.12 -6.32 15.32
N ASP A 49 -1.59 -6.61 16.50
CA ASP A 49 -2.17 -6.13 17.76
C ASP A 49 -1.98 -4.61 17.94
N GLU A 50 -2.65 -4.05 18.94
CA GLU A 50 -2.64 -2.61 19.20
C GLU A 50 -1.23 -2.10 19.54
N ASP A 51 -0.49 -2.81 20.40
CA ASP A 51 0.89 -2.45 20.76
C ASP A 51 1.81 -2.44 19.53
N GLY A 52 1.71 -3.46 18.68
CA GLY A 52 2.44 -3.52 17.42
C GLY A 52 2.04 -2.42 16.45
N LEU A 53 0.76 -2.09 16.35
CA LEU A 53 0.29 -0.98 15.52
C LEU A 53 0.89 0.36 15.99
N GLN A 54 0.84 0.65 17.29
CA GLN A 54 1.45 1.86 17.87
C GLN A 54 2.95 1.92 17.60
N GLU A 55 3.63 0.78 17.69
CA GLU A 55 5.06 0.70 17.40
C GLU A 55 5.38 1.01 15.95
N MET A 56 4.60 0.45 15.02
CA MET A 56 4.75 0.73 13.59
C MET A 56 4.54 2.21 13.27
N TYR A 57 3.59 2.86 13.93
CA TYR A 57 3.40 4.31 13.82
C TYR A 57 4.60 5.10 14.34
N ARG A 58 5.07 4.78 15.54
CA ARG A 58 6.24 5.41 16.15
C ARG A 58 7.47 5.31 15.26
N LYS A 59 7.66 4.13 14.64
CA LYS A 59 8.78 3.83 13.72
C LYS A 59 8.53 4.23 12.27
N LYS A 60 7.38 4.82 11.93
CA LYS A 60 7.00 5.26 10.57
C LYS A 60 7.05 4.11 9.54
N MET A 61 6.62 2.92 9.95
CA MET A 61 6.68 1.71 9.13
C MET A 61 5.51 1.56 8.15
N ILE A 62 4.50 2.43 8.21
CA ILE A 62 3.35 2.40 7.29
C ILE A 62 3.73 3.12 6.00
N VAL A 63 3.67 2.41 4.88
CA VAL A 63 4.09 2.93 3.57
C VAL A 63 2.90 3.41 2.75
N PHE A 64 1.84 2.61 2.73
CA PHE A 64 0.61 2.92 1.99
C PHE A 64 -0.63 2.60 2.82
N LYS A 65 -1.66 3.42 2.64
CA LYS A 65 -3.02 3.13 3.11
C LYS A 65 -4.02 3.14 1.97
N TYR A 66 -5.04 2.29 2.06
CA TYR A 66 -6.21 2.35 1.19
C TYR A 66 -6.99 3.64 1.45
N CYS A 67 -7.33 4.34 0.38
CA CYS A 67 -8.06 5.61 0.39
C CYS A 67 -9.09 5.64 -0.74
N ASN A 68 -9.98 6.63 -0.74
CA ASN A 68 -10.77 6.96 -1.93
C ASN A 68 -9.93 7.76 -2.94
N GLU A 69 -10.55 8.16 -4.05
CA GLU A 69 -9.86 8.92 -5.12
C GLU A 69 -9.39 10.32 -4.69
N ASP A 70 -10.04 10.90 -3.67
CA ASP A 70 -9.66 12.18 -3.07
C ASP A 70 -8.56 12.05 -2.01
N GLY A 71 -8.14 10.83 -1.69
CA GLY A 71 -7.09 10.55 -0.70
C GLY A 71 -7.60 10.49 0.75
N GLU A 72 -8.91 10.42 0.96
CA GLU A 72 -9.53 10.24 2.27
C GLU A 72 -9.48 8.77 2.68
N ILE A 73 -9.18 8.51 3.96
CA ILE A 73 -9.13 7.17 4.52
C ILE A 73 -10.51 6.82 5.08
N THR A 74 -11.25 6.00 4.36
CA THR A 74 -12.59 5.55 4.74
C THR A 74 -12.64 4.03 4.82
N GLU A 75 -13.56 3.49 5.62
CA GLU A 75 -13.72 2.03 5.73
C GLU A 75 -14.09 1.40 4.38
N ASP A 76 -14.92 2.06 3.57
CA ASP A 76 -15.34 1.57 2.25
C ASP A 76 -14.18 1.45 1.24
N ALA A 77 -13.17 2.31 1.37
CA ALA A 77 -11.97 2.22 0.54
C ALA A 77 -11.14 0.96 0.83
N ASN A 78 -11.26 0.39 2.03
CA ASN A 78 -10.49 -0.76 2.48
C ASN A 78 -11.09 -2.07 1.92
N PRO A 79 -10.46 -2.67 0.90
CA PRO A 79 -11.07 -3.78 0.18
C PRO A 79 -11.14 -5.06 1.00
N ASN A 80 -10.24 -5.23 1.96
CA ASN A 80 -9.95 -6.52 2.56
C ASN A 80 -10.05 -6.52 4.10
N GLY A 81 -10.38 -5.37 4.70
CA GLY A 81 -10.54 -5.19 6.14
C GLY A 81 -9.21 -5.12 6.89
N SER A 82 -8.14 -4.66 6.23
CA SER A 82 -6.85 -4.47 6.88
C SER A 82 -6.98 -3.47 8.03
N ILE A 83 -6.33 -3.74 9.16
CA ILE A 83 -6.35 -2.80 10.29
C ILE A 83 -5.88 -1.42 9.83
N ASP A 84 -6.65 -0.39 10.18
CA ASP A 84 -6.33 1.02 9.91
C ASP A 84 -6.00 1.32 8.43
N ASN A 85 -6.68 0.60 7.52
CA ASN A 85 -6.54 0.71 6.08
C ASN A 85 -5.12 0.45 5.55
N ILE A 86 -4.26 -0.24 6.30
CA ILE A 86 -2.88 -0.47 5.90
C ILE A 86 -2.81 -1.39 4.66
N ALA A 87 -2.17 -0.90 3.60
CA ALA A 87 -1.98 -1.62 2.34
C ALA A 87 -0.53 -2.07 2.11
N GLY A 88 0.43 -1.44 2.78
CA GLY A 88 1.84 -1.79 2.70
C GLY A 88 2.65 -1.21 3.85
N VAL A 89 3.68 -1.95 4.26
CA VAL A 89 4.52 -1.65 5.43
C VAL A 89 5.98 -1.91 5.12
N CYS A 90 6.90 -1.27 5.84
CA CYS A 90 8.33 -1.54 5.74
C CYS A 90 8.90 -2.07 7.06
N ASN A 91 10.09 -2.67 7.01
CA ASN A 91 10.85 -2.95 8.22
C ASN A 91 11.39 -1.64 8.85
N GLU A 92 11.96 -1.73 10.06
CA GLU A 92 12.46 -0.55 10.79
C GLU A 92 13.55 0.22 10.05
N ARG A 93 14.38 -0.49 9.27
CA ARG A 93 15.43 0.11 8.44
C ARG A 93 14.90 0.72 7.15
N GLY A 94 13.63 0.49 6.80
CA GLY A 94 12.99 0.96 5.56
C GLY A 94 13.51 0.31 4.28
N ASN A 95 14.35 -0.72 4.36
CA ASN A 95 14.98 -1.37 3.20
C ASN A 95 14.27 -2.66 2.75
N CYS A 96 13.18 -3.05 3.42
CA CYS A 96 12.29 -4.11 2.99
C CYS A 96 10.85 -3.60 3.08
N VAL A 97 10.07 -3.74 2.00
CA VAL A 97 8.66 -3.34 1.93
C VAL A 97 7.80 -4.56 1.61
N LEU A 98 6.78 -4.79 2.44
CA LEU A 98 5.68 -5.72 2.18
C LEU A 98 4.51 -4.93 1.59
N LEU A 99 4.01 -5.36 0.44
CA LEU A 99 2.95 -4.68 -0.30
C LEU A 99 1.96 -5.70 -0.85
N MET A 100 0.66 -5.42 -0.70
CA MET A 100 -0.42 -6.22 -1.29
C MET A 100 -0.85 -5.78 -2.69
N PRO A 101 -0.90 -4.48 -3.01
CA PRO A 101 -1.02 -4.01 -4.37
C PRO A 101 0.09 -4.53 -5.29
N HIS A 102 -0.22 -4.66 -6.58
CA HIS A 102 0.67 -5.16 -7.63
C HIS A 102 1.24 -4.00 -8.47
N PRO A 103 2.35 -3.35 -8.03
CA PRO A 103 2.96 -2.24 -8.76
C PRO A 103 3.47 -2.65 -10.15
N GLU A 104 3.88 -3.91 -10.32
CA GLU A 104 4.31 -4.46 -11.60
C GLU A 104 3.18 -4.44 -12.65
N ARG A 105 1.91 -4.57 -12.21
CA ARG A 105 0.73 -4.49 -13.07
C ARG A 105 0.21 -3.07 -13.28
N ALA A 106 0.83 -2.09 -12.62
CA ALA A 106 0.54 -0.65 -12.73
C ALA A 106 1.73 0.12 -13.30
N SER A 107 2.54 -0.51 -14.16
CA SER A 107 3.77 0.08 -14.70
C SER A 107 3.65 0.59 -16.14
N GLU A 108 2.55 0.28 -16.83
CA GLU A 108 2.33 0.67 -18.22
C GLU A 108 0.96 1.30 -18.42
N LYS A 109 0.89 2.39 -19.20
CA LYS A 109 -0.36 3.12 -19.44
C LYS A 109 -1.45 2.22 -20.04
N ILE A 110 -1.07 1.29 -20.92
CA ILE A 110 -2.00 0.36 -21.55
C ILE A 110 -2.65 -0.61 -20.54
N LEU A 111 -1.99 -0.86 -19.40
CA LEU A 111 -2.51 -1.70 -18.33
C LEU A 111 -3.42 -0.93 -17.35
N GLY A 112 -3.54 0.40 -17.48
CA GLY A 112 -4.49 1.23 -16.73
C GLY A 112 -3.88 2.18 -15.70
N SER A 113 -2.59 2.05 -15.39
CA SER A 113 -1.86 2.98 -14.52
C SER A 113 -0.36 2.88 -14.78
N THR A 114 0.36 3.98 -14.55
CA THR A 114 1.83 4.03 -14.53
C THR A 114 2.39 4.31 -13.13
N ASP A 115 1.54 4.35 -12.10
CA ASP A 115 1.97 4.72 -10.76
C ASP A 115 2.92 3.70 -10.14
N GLY A 116 2.80 2.42 -10.48
CA GLY A 116 3.72 1.37 -10.06
C GLY A 116 5.13 1.53 -10.63
N LEU A 117 5.28 2.15 -11.81
CA LEU A 117 6.59 2.40 -12.41
C LEU A 117 7.46 3.31 -11.55
N LYS A 118 6.85 4.29 -10.85
CA LYS A 118 7.57 5.20 -9.96
C LYS A 118 8.25 4.45 -8.79
N MET A 119 7.68 3.35 -8.31
CA MET A 119 8.27 2.52 -7.26
C MET A 119 9.57 1.87 -7.73
N PHE A 120 9.58 1.31 -8.94
CA PHE A 120 10.78 0.70 -9.52
C PHE A 120 11.85 1.74 -9.87
N LYS A 121 11.46 2.90 -10.41
CA LYS A 121 12.39 4.02 -10.64
C LYS A 121 13.02 4.51 -9.34
N SER A 122 12.21 4.60 -8.28
CA SER A 122 12.72 4.95 -6.95
C SER A 122 13.84 4.01 -6.52
N MET A 123 13.80 2.71 -6.82
CA MET A 123 14.86 1.78 -6.43
C MET A 123 16.20 2.03 -7.13
N LEU A 124 16.18 2.56 -8.36
CA LEU A 124 17.38 2.77 -9.17
C LEU A 124 18.14 4.04 -8.80
N GLU A 125 17.47 5.03 -8.21
CA GLU A 125 18.04 6.36 -7.94
C GLU A 125 18.75 6.44 -6.57
N GLY A 126 19.43 5.37 -6.11
CA GLY A 126 20.03 5.29 -4.76
C GLY A 126 21.42 4.73 -4.67
#